data_AF-A0A1C5M126-F1
#
_entry.id   AF-A0A1C5M126-F1
#
_cell.length_a   1.000
_cell.length_b   1.000
_cell.length_c   1.000
_cell.angle_alpha   90.00
_cell.angle_beta   90.00
_cell.angle_gamma   90.00
#
_symmetry.space_group_name_H-M   'P 1'
#
loop_
_entity.id
_entity.type
_entity.pdbx_description
1 polymer ?
#
loop_
_entity_poly.entity_id
_entity_poly.type
_entity_poly.pdbx_seq_one_letter_code
_entity_poly.pdbx_strand_id
1 'polypeptide(L)' 'METGCLLALIVPGPGCICGFLGREKEYIIPFCDICQVGNDIILVDIKEKEVTENIKC' A
#
# COMPACT_ATOMS: atom_id res chain seq x y z
N MET A 1 0.72 -3.19 -26.24
CA MET A 1 1.54 -4.29 -25.66
C MET A 1 1.75 -3.96 -24.21
N GLU A 2 1.22 -4.77 -23.30
CA GLU A 2 1.51 -4.66 -21.87
C GLU A 2 2.84 -5.38 -21.60
N THR A 3 3.74 -4.75 -20.85
CA THR A 3 5.12 -5.21 -20.66
C THR A 3 5.27 -6.27 -19.56
N GLY A 4 4.18 -6.61 -18.85
CA GLY A 4 4.21 -7.51 -17.70
C GLY A 4 5.00 -6.98 -16.49
N CYS A 5 5.25 -5.67 -16.43
CA CYS A 5 6.02 -5.05 -15.34
C CYS A 5 5.17 -4.85 -14.09
N LEU A 6 5.76 -5.08 -12.91
CA LEU A 6 5.13 -4.75 -11.64
C LEU A 6 5.15 -3.23 -11.42
N LEU A 7 3.98 -2.63 -11.17
CA LEU A 7 3.82 -1.18 -11.05
C LEU A 7 3.71 -0.73 -9.58
N ALA A 8 2.95 -1.47 -8.78
CA ALA A 8 2.73 -1.17 -7.37
C ALA A 8 2.32 -2.43 -6.59
N LEU A 9 2.53 -2.39 -5.28
CA LEU A 9 1.96 -3.32 -4.30
C LEU A 9 0.73 -2.66 -3.65
N ILE A 10 -0.40 -3.36 -3.61
CA ILE A 10 -1.60 -2.91 -2.91
C ILE A 10 -1.72 -3.75 -1.64
N VAL A 11 -1.67 -3.12 -0.48
CA VAL A 11 -1.76 -3.79 0.82
C VAL A 11 -2.80 -3.12 1.71
N PRO A 12 -3.44 -3.88 2.64
CA PRO A 12 -4.37 -3.29 3.59
C PRO A 12 -3.67 -2.22 4.44
N GLY A 13 -4.30 -1.05 4.54
CA GLY A 13 -3.91 -0.02 5.48
C GLY A 13 -4.25 -0.40 6.93
N PRO A 14 -3.80 0.39 7.91
CA PRO A 14 -4.00 0.12 9.33
C PRO A 14 -5.49 0.11 9.68
N GLY A 15 -5.90 -0.91 10.45
CA GLY A 15 -7.28 -1.04 10.91
C GLY A 15 -7.69 0.09 11.85
N CYS A 16 -8.92 0.59 11.71
CA CYS A 16 -9.50 1.54 12.66
C CYS A 16 -9.97 0.80 13.93
N ILE A 17 -9.55 1.27 15.11
CA ILE A 17 -10.02 0.77 16.40
C ILE A 17 -11.50 1.16 16.58
N CYS A 18 -12.35 0.18 16.88
CA CYS A 18 -13.77 0.33 17.29
C CYS A 18 -14.83 0.53 16.17
N GLY A 19 -14.75 -0.21 15.06
CA GLY A 19 -15.91 -0.74 14.30
C GLY A 19 -17.05 0.17 13.80
N PHE A 20 -17.02 1.49 14.00
CA PHE A 20 -18.16 2.39 13.75
C PHE A 20 -17.90 3.55 12.80
N LEU A 21 -16.70 3.68 12.24
CA LEU A 21 -16.42 4.59 11.12
C LEU A 21 -15.61 3.84 10.06
N GLY A 22 -16.33 3.04 9.29
CA GLY A 22 -15.79 2.35 8.13
C GLY A 22 -15.29 3.32 7.08
N ARG A 23 -14.00 3.22 6.77
CA ARG A 23 -13.42 3.21 5.42
C ARG A 23 -12.16 2.36 5.51
N GLU A 24 -12.15 1.22 4.84
CA GLU A 24 -10.94 0.42 4.70
C GLU A 24 -9.95 1.25 3.87
N LYS A 25 -8.76 1.49 4.42
CA LYS A 25 -7.70 2.20 3.72
C LYS A 25 -6.83 1.17 3.02
N GLU A 26 -6.28 1.52 1.88
CA GLU A 26 -5.23 0.75 1.21
C GLU A 26 -3.97 1.59 1.11
N TYR A 27 -2.82 0.92 1.15
CA TYR A 27 -1.58 1.50 0.71
C TYR A 27 -1.28 1.03 -0.71
N ILE A 28 -1.13 1.97 -1.63
CA ILE A 28 -0.63 1.74 -2.99
C ILE A 28 0.84 2.14 -3.01
N ILE A 29 1.73 1.15 -2.97
CA ILE A 29 3.19 1.36 -2.89
C ILE A 29 3.79 1.17 -4.29
N PRO A 30 4.26 2.24 -4.97
CA PRO A 30 4.92 2.13 -6.26
C PRO A 30 6.16 1.23 -6.20
N PHE A 31 6.44 0.50 -7.29
CA PHE A 31 7.62 -0.36 -7.36
C PHE A 31 8.94 0.40 -7.20
N CYS A 32 8.97 1.68 -7.64
CA CYS A 32 10.14 2.53 -7.51
C CYS A 32 10.48 2.91 -6.06
N ASP A 33 9.54 2.78 -5.13
CA ASP A 33 9.71 3.15 -3.73
C ASP A 33 10.13 1.95 -2.87
N ILE A 34 10.27 0.77 -3.47
CA ILE A 34 10.83 -0.42 -2.80
C ILE A 34 12.34 -0.29 -2.72
N CYS A 35 12.86 -0.18 -1.51
CA CYS A 35 14.30 -0.12 -1.26
C CYS A 35 14.94 -1.51 -1.26
N GLN A 36 14.26 -2.49 -0.67
CA GLN A 36 14.78 -3.85 -0.54
C GLN A 36 13.64 -4.88 -0.41
N VAL A 37 13.80 -6.02 -1.06
CA VAL A 37 12.93 -7.19 -0.88
C VAL A 37 13.72 -8.26 -0.14
N GLY A 38 13.34 -8.55 1.10
CA GLY A 38 13.84 -9.67 1.88
C GLY A 38 12.95 -10.91 1.74
N ASN A 39 13.37 -12.02 2.35
CA ASN A 39 12.58 -13.27 2.34
C ASN A 39 11.28 -13.17 3.15
N ASP A 40 11.16 -12.17 4.02
CA ASP A 40 10.03 -11.99 4.95
C ASP A 40 9.48 -10.56 4.92
N ILE A 41 10.36 -9.56 4.77
CA ILE A 41 10.00 -8.15 4.87
C ILE A 41 10.41 -7.42 3.60
N ILE A 42 9.54 -6.52 3.11
CA ILE A 42 9.84 -5.54 2.07
C ILE A 42 10.06 -4.19 2.74
N LEU A 43 11.23 -3.59 2.53
CA LEU A 43 11.55 -2.24 3.01
C LEU A 43 11.22 -1.23 1.91
N VAL A 44 10.46 -0.20 2.27
CA VAL A 44 9.97 0.86 1.38
C VAL A 44 10.29 2.22 1.98
N ASP A 45 10.59 3.21 1.15
CA ASP A 45 10.78 4.61 1.57
C ASP A 45 9.65 5.46 0.99
N ILE A 46 8.63 5.71 1.80
CA ILE A 46 7.41 6.39 1.39
C ILE A 46 6.92 7.32 2.48
N LYS A 47 6.19 8.36 2.08
CA LYS A 47 5.34 9.10 3.03
C LYS A 47 3.98 8.44 3.06
N GLU A 48 3.60 7.92 4.22
CA GLU A 48 2.32 7.21 4.42
C GLU A 48 1.11 7.94 3.82
N LYS A 49 1.03 9.25 4.00
CA LYS A 49 -0.08 10.08 3.49
C LYS A 49 -0.18 10.12 1.97
N GLU A 50 0.92 9.91 1.26
CA GLU A 50 0.98 9.96 -0.21
C GLU A 50 0.54 8.62 -0.83
N VAL A 51 0.69 7.51 -0.09
CA VAL A 51 0.33 6.17 -0.55
C VAL A 51 -1.02 5.67 -0.02
N THR A 52 -1.63 6.39 0.92
CA THR A 52 -2.90 6.01 1.55
C THR A 52 -4.08 6.41 0.68
N GLU A 53 -4.81 5.44 0.16
CA GLU A 53 -6.08 5.65 -0.51
C GLU A 53 -7.26 5.26 0.40
N ASN A 54 -8.33 6.05 0.34
CA ASN A 54 -9.56 5.73 1.08
C ASN A 54 -10.48 4.94 0.15
N ILE A 55 -10.79 3.69 0.50
CA ILE A 55 -11.84 2.96 -0.19
C ILE A 55 -13.18 3.60 0.18
N LYS A 56 -13.92 4.03 -0.85
CA LYS A 56 -15.33 4.37 -0.71
C LYS A 56 -16.11 3.06 -0.80
N CYS A 57 -16.61 2.59 0.33
CA CYS A 57 -17.68 1.58 0.34
C CYS A 57 -18.94 2.18 -0.28
#